data_AF-A0A6N0BRM6-F1
#
_entry.id   AF-A0A6N0BRM6-F1
#
_cell.length_a   1.000
_cell.length_b   1.000
_cell.length_c   1.000
_cell.angle_alpha   90.00
_cell.angle_beta   90.00
_cell.angle_gamma   90.00
#
_symmetry.space_group_name_H-M   'P 1'
#
loop_
_entity.id
_entity.type
_entity.pdbx_description
1 polymer ?
#
loop_
_entity_poly.entity_id
_entity_poly.type
_entity_poly.pdbx_seq_one_letter_code
_entity_poly.pdbx_strand_id
1 'polypeptide(L)'
;MFLLLALAVFIVWDSRRLRDKAPEPLSRERLEQGFLPRGFVPWHFHLGLSGVLALLALLEWETPSQPPFTGRWSWLHHAVFEIFGERGLFAWWLVLAGLMLVVGVAQLRRAKGKSRGV
;
A
#
# COMPACT_ATOMS: atom_id res chain seq x y z
N MET A 1 -16.06 -9.16 10.47
CA MET A 1 -15.37 -8.84 11.74
C MET A 1 -13.86 -8.71 11.62
N PHE A 2 -13.15 -9.61 10.91
CA PHE A 2 -11.68 -9.58 10.80
C PHE A 2 -11.09 -8.25 10.28
N LEU A 3 -11.74 -7.59 9.32
CA LEU A 3 -11.31 -6.28 8.81
C LEU A 3 -11.33 -5.18 9.88
N LEU A 4 -12.34 -5.18 10.76
CA LEU A 4 -12.45 -4.20 11.84
C LEU A 4 -11.35 -4.41 12.90
N LEU A 5 -11.02 -5.68 13.16
CA LEU A 5 -9.91 -6.05 14.05
C LEU A 5 -8.55 -5.60 13.48
N ALA A 6 -8.30 -5.84 12.19
CA ALA A 6 -7.07 -5.41 11.53
C ALA A 6 -6.92 -3.88 11.53
N LEU A 7 -8.00 -3.15 11.26
CA LEU A 7 -8.03 -1.69 11.30
C LEU A 7 -7.76 -1.17 12.73
N ALA A 8 -8.38 -1.77 13.74
CA ALA A 8 -8.16 -1.38 15.13
C ALA A 8 -6.71 -1.59 15.58
N VAL A 9 -6.10 -2.72 15.21
CA VAL A 9 -4.67 -2.99 15.48
C VAL A 9 -3.78 -1.96 14.81
N PHE A 10 -4.07 -1.60 13.55
CA PHE A 10 -3.31 -0.59 12.82
C PHE A 10 -3.38 0.80 13.48
N ILE A 11 -4.58 1.26 13.86
CA ILE A 11 -4.78 2.57 14.49
C ILE A 11 -4.03 2.64 15.84
N VAL A 12 -4.12 1.60 16.66
CA VAL A 12 -3.44 1.56 17.96
C VAL A 12 -1.92 1.59 17.78
N TRP A 13 -1.39 0.86 16.80
CA TRP A 13 0.03 0.84 16.50
C TRP A 13 0.54 2.20 16.00
N ASP A 14 -0.19 2.84 15.07
CA ASP A 14 0.22 4.13 14.50
C ASP A 14 0.12 5.27 15.54
N SER A 15 -0.91 5.24 16.38
CA SER A 15 -1.06 6.18 17.49
C SER A 15 0.10 6.08 18.49
N ARG A 16 0.53 4.85 18.82
CA ARG A 16 1.72 4.64 19.68
C ARG A 16 3.00 5.16 19.01
N ARG A 17 3.19 4.85 17.73
CA ARG A 17 4.36 5.29 16.95
C ARG A 17 4.50 6.82 16.89
N LEU A 18 3.39 7.55 16.84
CA LEU A 18 3.40 9.02 16.78
C LEU A 18 3.65 9.67 18.14
N ARG A 19 3.26 9.04 19.25
CA ARG A 19 3.49 9.55 20.62
C ARG A 19 4.96 9.59 21.00
N ASP A 20 5.76 8.67 20.48
CA ASP A 20 7.19 8.56 20.82
C ASP A 20 8.09 9.53 20.04
N LYS A 21 7.54 10.33 19.12
CA LYS A 21 8.32 11.31 18.34
C LYS A 21 8.03 12.73 18.81
N ALA A 22 9.00 13.33 19.51
CA ALA A 22 8.98 14.77 19.79
C ALA A 22 8.91 15.55 18.46
N PRO A 23 8.04 16.58 18.35
CA PRO A 23 7.96 17.41 17.16
C PRO A 23 9.30 18.12 16.95
N GLU A 24 9.98 17.77 15.87
CA GLU A 24 11.26 18.39 15.48
C GLU A 24 11.00 19.87 15.13
N PRO A 25 11.68 20.83 15.77
CA PRO A 25 11.47 22.24 15.50
C PRO A 25 11.82 22.57 14.03
N LEU A 26 10.93 23.25 13.32
CA LEU A 26 11.17 23.67 11.94
C LEU A 26 12.34 24.66 11.90
N SER A 27 13.43 24.30 11.22
CA SER A 27 14.52 25.24 10.96
C SER A 27 14.07 26.33 9.99
N ARG A 28 14.58 27.56 10.17
CA ARG A 28 14.27 28.69 9.27
C ARG A 28 14.68 28.41 7.82
N GLU A 29 15.74 27.65 7.61
CA GLU A 29 16.15 27.16 6.28
C GLU A 29 15.11 26.24 5.62
N ARG A 30 14.33 25.44 6.39
CA ARG A 30 13.21 24.65 5.85
C ARG A 30 12.02 25.52 5.43
N LEU A 31 11.81 26.66 6.08
CA LEU A 31 10.76 27.63 5.72
C LEU A 31 11.08 28.31 4.38
N GLU A 32 12.35 28.59 4.10
CA GLU A 32 12.78 29.22 2.84
C GLU A 32 12.75 28.27 1.63
N GLN A 33 12.88 26.96 1.83
CA GLN A 33 12.79 25.96 0.76
C GLN A 33 11.36 25.75 0.22
N GLY A 34 10.37 26.48 0.75
CA GLY A 34 8.98 26.35 0.39
C GLY A 34 8.35 25.03 0.87
N PHE A 35 7.03 24.94 0.76
CA PHE A 35 6.29 23.71 1.02
C PHE A 35 6.53 22.72 -0.14
N LEU A 36 7.76 22.24 -0.30
CA LEU A 36 8.02 21.06 -1.12
C LEU A 36 7.63 19.85 -0.26
N PRO A 37 6.51 19.17 -0.55
CA PRO A 37 6.12 17.97 0.16
C PRO A 37 7.09 16.84 -0.22
N ARG A 38 8.29 16.87 0.37
CA ARG A 38 9.31 15.86 0.18
C ARG A 38 8.78 14.56 0.80
N GLY A 39 8.40 13.62 -0.06
CA GLY A 39 8.03 12.26 0.34
C GLY A 39 6.54 12.05 0.54
N PHE A 40 5.71 12.48 -0.42
CA PHE A 40 4.24 12.41 -0.35
C PHE A 40 3.68 11.01 -0.08
N VAL A 41 4.47 9.94 -0.24
CA VAL A 41 4.03 8.60 0.08
C VAL A 41 5.05 7.91 0.98
N PRO A 42 4.80 7.81 2.30
CA PRO A 42 5.69 7.10 3.20
C PRO A 42 5.76 5.62 2.78
N TRP A 43 6.92 4.97 2.97
CA TRP A 43 7.08 3.54 2.65
C TRP A 43 6.00 2.64 3.28
N HIS A 44 5.47 3.04 4.44
CA HIS A 44 4.35 2.37 5.12
C HIS A 44 3.09 2.30 4.25
N PHE A 45 2.82 3.32 3.42
CA PHE A 45 1.67 3.31 2.52
C PHE A 45 1.82 2.24 1.46
N HIS A 46 2.98 2.11 0.83
CA HIS A 46 3.23 1.06 -0.18
C HIS A 46 3.12 -0.34 0.42
N LEU A 47 3.64 -0.54 1.63
CA LEU A 47 3.50 -1.82 2.33
C LEU A 47 2.06 -2.11 2.75
N GLY A 48 1.34 -1.10 3.24
CA GLY A 48 -0.08 -1.22 3.59
C GLY A 48 -0.93 -1.55 2.37
N LEU A 49 -0.74 -0.82 1.27
CA LEU A 49 -1.42 -1.05 0.00
C LEU A 49 -1.10 -2.43 -0.58
N SER A 50 0.17 -2.87 -0.51
CA SER A 50 0.56 -4.23 -0.88
C SER A 50 -0.22 -5.29 -0.09
N GLY A 51 -0.37 -5.10 1.23
CA GLY A 51 -1.16 -5.99 2.07
C GLY A 51 -2.64 -6.03 1.69
N VAL A 52 -3.25 -4.88 1.39
CA VAL A 52 -4.64 -4.81 0.91
C VAL A 52 -4.80 -5.53 -0.42
N LEU A 53 -3.88 -5.32 -1.37
CA LEU A 53 -3.90 -6.01 -2.67
C LEU A 53 -3.72 -7.53 -2.53
N ALA A 54 -2.86 -7.98 -1.62
CA ALA A 54 -2.69 -9.40 -1.34
C ALA A 54 -3.96 -10.03 -0.74
N LEU A 55 -4.66 -9.30 0.14
CA LEU A 55 -5.96 -9.73 0.65
C LEU A 55 -7.04 -9.79 -0.43
N LEU A 56 -7.06 -8.83 -1.36
CA LEU A 56 -7.94 -8.87 -2.52
C LEU A 56 -7.64 -10.09 -3.40
N ALA A 57 -6.36 -10.40 -3.63
CA ALA A 57 -5.97 -11.62 -4.34
C ALA A 57 -6.51 -12.87 -3.63
N LEU A 58 -6.32 -12.99 -2.32
CA LEU A 58 -6.84 -14.13 -1.55
C LEU A 58 -8.37 -14.23 -1.62
N LEU A 59 -9.09 -13.11 -1.55
CA LEU A 59 -10.55 -13.10 -1.68
C LEU A 59 -10.99 -13.59 -3.06
N GLU A 60 -10.29 -13.14 -4.11
CA GLU A 60 -10.54 -13.54 -5.49
C GLU A 60 -10.22 -15.02 -5.74
N TRP A 61 -9.27 -15.58 -5.00
CA TRP A 61 -8.95 -17.01 -5.05
C TRP A 61 -10.08 -17.86 -4.48
N GLU A 62 -10.65 -17.44 -3.35
CA GLU A 62 -11.75 -18.15 -2.68
C GLU A 62 -13.09 -17.97 -3.42
N THR A 63 -13.32 -16.79 -4.00
CA THR A 63 -14.57 -16.45 -4.70
C THR A 63 -14.24 -15.73 -6.02
N PRO A 64 -13.93 -16.48 -7.08
CA PRO A 64 -13.59 -15.91 -8.38
C PRO A 64 -14.74 -15.08 -8.94
N SER A 65 -14.43 -13.88 -9.41
CA SER A 65 -15.39 -13.01 -10.07
C SER A 65 -15.79 -13.62 -11.41
N GLN A 66 -17.09 -13.84 -11.61
CA GLN A 66 -17.63 -14.38 -12.85
C GLN A 66 -18.41 -13.30 -13.64
N PRO A 67 -18.41 -13.38 -14.97
CA PRO A 67 -19.22 -12.49 -15.80
C PRO A 67 -20.74 -12.70 -15.54
N PRO A 68 -21.58 -11.66 -15.71
CA PRO A 68 -21.26 -10.34 -16.25
C PRO A 68 -20.62 -9.38 -15.23
N PHE A 69 -19.47 -8.80 -15.59
CA PHE A 69 -18.79 -7.81 -14.76
C PHE A 69 -19.55 -6.46 -14.81
N THR A 70 -19.81 -5.86 -13.64
CA THR A 70 -20.49 -4.57 -13.52
C THR A 70 -19.60 -3.52 -12.84
N GLY A 71 -19.88 -2.22 -13.05
CA GLY A 71 -19.18 -1.09 -12.40
C GLY A 71 -18.10 -0.40 -13.24
N ARG A 72 -17.40 0.59 -12.64
CA ARG A 72 -16.44 1.49 -13.34
C ARG A 72 -15.21 0.78 -13.91
N TRP A 73 -14.87 -0.40 -13.38
CA TRP A 73 -13.70 -1.18 -13.75
C TRP A 73 -14.07 -2.49 -14.49
N SER A 74 -15.31 -2.61 -14.98
CA SER A 74 -15.77 -3.82 -15.68
C SER A 74 -14.94 -4.13 -16.92
N TRP A 75 -14.46 -3.10 -17.64
CA TRP A 75 -13.58 -3.26 -18.79
C TRP A 75 -12.25 -3.93 -18.45
N LEU A 76 -11.67 -3.63 -17.29
CA LEU A 76 -10.42 -4.23 -16.82
C LEU A 76 -10.64 -5.69 -16.44
N HIS A 77 -11.72 -5.98 -15.71
CA HIS A 77 -12.08 -7.35 -15.35
C HIS A 77 -12.31 -8.21 -16.60
N HIS A 78 -13.01 -7.66 -17.60
CA HIS A 78 -13.23 -8.34 -18.87
C HIS A 78 -11.90 -8.65 -19.59
N ALA A 79 -11.02 -7.65 -19.74
CA ALA A 79 -9.74 -7.84 -20.42
C ALA A 79 -8.84 -8.86 -19.71
N VAL A 80 -8.78 -8.82 -18.37
CA VAL A 80 -7.98 -9.77 -17.59
C VAL A 80 -8.58 -11.18 -17.68
N PHE A 81 -9.91 -11.31 -17.61
CA PHE A 81 -10.59 -12.61 -17.74
C PHE A 81 -10.41 -13.21 -19.14
N GLU A 82 -10.44 -12.40 -20.20
CA GLU A 82 -10.25 -12.86 -21.58
C GLU A 82 -8.84 -13.40 -21.82
N ILE A 83 -7.81 -12.75 -21.25
CA ILE A 83 -6.41 -13.15 -21.45
C ILE A 83 -6.01 -14.32 -20.54
N PHE A 84 -6.47 -14.33 -19.28
CA PHE A 84 -5.96 -15.23 -18.25
C PHE A 84 -7.01 -16.19 -17.65
N GLY A 85 -8.27 -16.09 -18.08
CA GLY A 85 -9.38 -16.92 -17.62
C GLY A 85 -9.87 -16.57 -16.20
N GLU A 86 -10.57 -17.53 -15.58
CA GLU A 86 -11.22 -17.37 -14.26
C GLU A 86 -10.25 -16.97 -13.15
N ARG A 87 -8.97 -17.39 -13.23
CA ARG A 87 -7.93 -17.05 -12.25
C ARG A 87 -7.08 -15.83 -12.62
N GLY A 88 -7.43 -15.16 -13.71
CA GLY A 88 -6.69 -13.99 -14.19
C GLY A 88 -6.64 -12.86 -13.19
N LEU A 89 -7.78 -12.58 -12.55
CA LEU A 89 -7.90 -11.45 -11.64
C LEU A 89 -7.11 -11.67 -10.34
N PHE A 90 -7.06 -12.91 -9.85
CA PHE A 90 -6.16 -13.32 -8.76
C PHE A 90 -4.70 -13.00 -9.10
N ALA A 91 -4.22 -13.46 -10.26
CA ALA A 91 -2.85 -13.24 -10.69
C ALA A 91 -2.54 -11.74 -10.84
N TRP A 92 -3.47 -10.96 -11.39
CA TRP A 92 -3.35 -9.51 -11.51
C TRP A 92 -3.15 -8.82 -10.16
N TRP A 93 -4.00 -9.12 -9.17
CA TRP A 93 -3.87 -8.55 -7.83
C TRP A 93 -2.56 -8.95 -7.15
N LEU A 94 -2.13 -10.20 -7.33
CA LEU A 94 -0.88 -10.70 -6.77
C LEU A 94 0.35 -9.98 -7.34
N VAL A 95 0.37 -9.72 -8.66
CA VAL A 95 1.43 -8.96 -9.32
C VAL A 95 1.49 -7.53 -8.78
N LEU A 96 0.34 -6.84 -8.69
CA LEU A 96 0.29 -5.49 -8.13
C LEU A 96 0.74 -5.46 -6.67
N ALA A 97 0.31 -6.43 -5.86
CA ALA A 97 0.75 -6.57 -4.48
C ALA A 97 2.27 -6.74 -4.39
N GLY A 98 2.85 -7.60 -5.22
CA GLY A 98 4.29 -7.83 -5.29
C GLY A 98 5.07 -6.58 -5.71
N LEU A 99 4.61 -5.85 -6.72
CA LEU A 99 5.21 -4.59 -7.14
C LEU A 99 5.23 -3.55 -6.01
N MET A 100 4.09 -3.37 -5.32
CA MET A 100 4.00 -2.44 -4.20
C MET A 100 4.89 -2.87 -3.02
N LEU A 101 5.02 -4.18 -2.76
CA LEU A 101 5.91 -4.71 -1.74
C LEU A 101 7.37 -4.37 -2.05
N VAL A 102 7.82 -4.63 -3.28
CA VAL A 102 9.19 -4.36 -3.71
C VAL A 102 9.52 -2.87 -3.58
N VAL A 103 8.61 -2.00 -4.04
CA VAL A 103 8.76 -0.55 -3.93
C VAL A 103 8.82 -0.12 -2.45
N GLY A 104 7.91 -0.61 -1.62
CA GLY A 104 7.87 -0.30 -0.18
C GLY A 104 9.14 -0.75 0.55
N VAL A 105 9.64 -1.95 0.27
CA VAL A 105 10.89 -2.49 0.83
C VAL A 105 12.11 -1.69 0.35
N ALA A 106 12.16 -1.33 -0.94
CA ALA A 106 13.25 -0.51 -1.47
C ALA A 106 13.30 0.88 -0.80
N GLN A 107 12.14 1.51 -0.60
CA GLN A 107 12.04 2.78 0.13
C GLN A 107 12.42 2.65 1.61
N LEU A 108 12.00 1.56 2.27
CA LEU A 108 12.40 1.27 3.65
C LEU A 108 13.91 1.12 3.79
N ARG A 109 14.56 0.41 2.85
CA ARG A 109 16.02 0.25 2.83
C ARG A 109 16.73 1.59 2.65
N ARG A 110 16.25 2.44 1.74
CA ARG A 110 16.77 3.80 1.53
C ARG A 110 16.62 4.67 2.79
N ALA A 111 15.47 4.58 3.47
CA ALA A 111 15.21 5.31 4.71
C ALA A 111 16.17 4.87 5.84
N LYS A 112 16.38 3.56 6.03
CA LYS A 112 17.32 3.03 7.03
C LYS A 112 18.77 3.39 6.74
N GLY A 113 19.18 3.41 5.48
CA GLY A 113 20.54 3.81 5.07
C GLY A 113 20.84 5.27 5.43
N LYS A 114 19.89 6.17 5.21
CA LYS A 114 20.03 7.59 5.55
C LYS A 114 20.17 7.84 7.06
N SER A 115 19.54 7.01 7.90
CA SER A 115 19.65 7.11 9.37
C SER A 115 20.96 6.56 9.95
N ARG A 116 21.77 5.81 9.18
CA ARG A 116 23.05 5.24 9.65
C ARG A 116 24.28 6.06 9.25
N GLY A 117 24.12 7.03 8.35
CA GLY A 117 25.20 7.89 7.85
C GLY A 117 25.34 9.23 8.59
N VAL A 118 24.81 9.32 9.81
CA VAL A 118 24.96 10.46 10.73
C VAL A 118 25.60 9.93 12.01
#